data_AF-A0A535WZM1-F1
#
_entry.id   AF-A0A535WZM1-F1
#
_cell.length_a   1.000
_cell.length_b   1.000
_cell.length_c   1.000
_cell.angle_alpha   90.00
_cell.angle_beta   90.00
_cell.angle_gamma   90.00
#
_symmetry.space_group_name_H-M   'P 1'
#
loop_
_entity.id
_entity.type
_entity.pdbx_description
1 polymer ?
#
loop_
_entity_poly.entity_id
_entity_poly.type
_entity_poly.pdbx_seq_one_letter_code
_entity_poly.pdbx_strand_id
1 'polypeptide(L)'
;MNSGQIGVALLGATALFALWAAIFATRADRATRRATRLAGERWEASTKPVPHITFTEFASPGQSIQVQVENLGGILAGCGMILQKGDELYAGEVTLPEKAPARPISLPFIVKAWQRTAQPKPLLLVARDVAGRCWDCLDGGKQVKDPKKWLAGQLRGLRMQGMVDFPSVTGTARR
;
A
#
# COMPACT_ATOMS: atom_id res chain seq x y z
N MET A 1 22.28 41.77 -51.99
CA MET A 1 22.70 41.11 -50.73
C MET A 1 24.03 40.42 -50.97
N ASN A 2 25.05 40.73 -50.17
CA ASN A 2 26.37 40.12 -50.31
C ASN A 2 26.38 38.72 -49.68
N SER A 3 27.12 37.76 -50.23
CA SER A 3 27.14 36.34 -49.80
C SER A 3 27.47 36.19 -48.31
N GLY A 4 28.32 37.06 -47.76
CA GLY A 4 28.63 37.10 -46.32
C GLY A 4 27.46 37.47 -45.42
N GLN A 5 26.53 38.32 -45.87
CA GLN A 5 25.33 38.69 -45.10
C GLN A 5 24.32 37.53 -45.04
N ILE A 6 24.25 36.73 -46.11
CA ILE A 6 23.40 35.53 -46.18
C ILE A 6 23.95 34.45 -45.22
N GLY A 7 25.26 34.26 -45.17
CA GLY A 7 25.90 33.32 -44.25
C GLY A 7 25.68 33.65 -42.77
N VAL A 8 25.82 34.93 -42.40
CA VAL A 8 25.57 35.38 -41.02
C VAL A 8 24.10 35.24 -40.64
N ALA A 9 23.17 35.56 -41.54
CA ALA A 9 21.75 35.38 -41.31
C ALA A 9 21.37 33.90 -41.13
N LEU A 10 21.97 33.00 -41.92
CA LEU A 10 21.74 31.55 -41.78
C LEU A 10 22.25 31.02 -40.43
N LEU A 11 23.47 31.38 -40.03
CA LEU A 11 24.04 30.97 -38.74
C LEU A 11 23.20 31.49 -37.56
N GLY A 12 22.74 32.74 -37.64
CA GLY A 12 21.82 33.31 -36.65
C GLY A 12 20.50 32.55 -36.57
N ALA A 13 19.91 32.20 -37.71
CA ALA A 13 18.68 31.40 -37.76
C ALA A 13 18.89 29.99 -37.20
N THR A 14 19.97 29.31 -37.57
CA THR A 14 20.29 27.96 -37.07
C THR A 14 20.51 27.96 -35.55
N ALA A 15 21.23 28.95 -35.02
CA ALA A 15 21.44 29.07 -33.57
C ALA A 15 20.12 29.34 -32.82
N LEU A 16 19.24 30.18 -33.36
CA LEU A 16 17.91 30.41 -32.81
C LEU A 16 17.06 29.15 -32.83
N PHE A 17 17.03 28.40 -33.94
CA PHE A 17 16.31 27.13 -34.02
C PHE A 17 16.87 26.07 -33.07
N ALA A 18 18.20 25.98 -32.91
CA ALA A 18 18.84 25.05 -31.99
C ALA A 18 18.51 25.38 -30.53
N LEU A 19 18.55 26.66 -30.15
CA LEU A 19 18.15 27.12 -28.82
C LEU A 19 16.67 26.80 -28.56
N TRP A 20 15.81 27.05 -29.54
CA TRP A 20 14.38 26.78 -29.45
C TRP A 20 14.08 25.28 -29.34
N ALA A 21 14.80 24.44 -30.08
CA ALA A 21 14.73 22.99 -29.98
C ALA A 21 15.18 22.49 -28.60
N ALA A 22 16.25 23.04 -28.02
CA ALA A 22 16.71 22.68 -26.68
C ALA A 22 15.67 23.04 -25.60
N ILE A 23 15.02 24.21 -25.72
CA ILE A 23 13.94 24.61 -24.80
C ILE A 23 12.74 23.67 -24.92
N PHE A 24 12.33 23.30 -26.14
CA PHE A 24 11.25 22.33 -26.31
C PHE A 24 11.62 20.94 -25.81
N ALA A 25 12.83 20.46 -26.06
CA ALA A 25 13.30 19.17 -25.58
C ALA A 25 13.27 19.09 -24.05
N THR A 26 13.74 20.12 -23.35
CA THR A 26 13.70 20.16 -21.88
C THR A 26 12.29 20.26 -21.31
N ARG A 27 11.39 21.02 -21.97
CA ARG A 27 9.97 21.07 -21.59
C ARG A 27 9.27 19.74 -21.84
N ALA A 28 9.56 19.07 -22.96
CA ALA A 28 9.02 17.77 -23.30
C ALA A 28 9.49 16.71 -22.30
N ASP A 29 10.78 16.64 -21.95
CA ASP A 29 11.29 15.70 -20.94
C ASP A 29 10.60 15.91 -19.58
N ARG A 30 10.46 17.17 -19.14
CA ARG A 30 9.72 17.48 -17.90
C ARG A 30 8.25 17.06 -17.97
N ALA A 31 7.58 17.28 -19.10
CA ALA A 31 6.20 16.88 -19.30
C ALA A 31 6.06 15.35 -19.27
N THR A 32 6.95 14.63 -19.95
CA THR A 32 6.98 13.16 -19.96
C THR A 32 7.18 12.61 -18.57
N ARG A 33 8.20 13.10 -17.82
CA ARG A 33 8.43 12.63 -16.43
C ARG A 33 7.22 12.84 -15.53
N ARG A 34 6.55 14.00 -15.65
CA ARG A 34 5.31 14.27 -14.90
C ARG A 34 4.18 13.32 -15.31
N ALA A 35 4.01 13.11 -16.61
CA ALA A 35 3.00 12.20 -17.13
C ALA A 35 3.24 10.76 -16.67
N THR A 36 4.49 10.27 -16.72
CA THR A 36 4.86 8.95 -16.21
C THR A 36 4.62 8.83 -14.71
N ARG A 37 4.95 9.86 -13.92
CA ARG A 37 4.68 9.86 -12.48
C ARG A 37 3.19 9.80 -12.18
N LEU A 38 2.39 10.65 -12.83
CA LEU A 38 0.94 10.67 -12.68
C LEU A 38 0.30 9.36 -13.15
N ALA A 39 0.81 8.76 -14.22
CA ALA A 39 0.37 7.45 -14.68
C ALA A 39 0.67 6.36 -13.63
N GLY A 40 1.86 6.40 -13.02
CA GLY A 40 2.23 5.54 -11.90
C GLY A 40 1.32 5.71 -10.68
N GLU A 41 1.05 6.95 -10.26
CA GLU A 41 0.16 7.27 -9.14
C GLU A 41 -1.28 6.76 -9.41
N ARG A 42 -1.79 6.91 -10.64
CA ARG A 42 -3.12 6.41 -11.04
C ARG A 42 -3.17 4.88 -11.05
N TRP A 43 -2.13 4.24 -11.57
CA TRP A 43 -2.01 2.79 -11.57
C TRP A 43 -1.92 2.22 -10.14
N GLU A 44 -1.20 2.93 -9.26
CA GLU A 44 -1.14 2.59 -7.84
C GLU A 44 -2.51 2.69 -7.18
N ALA A 45 -3.23 3.79 -7.40
CA ALA A 45 -4.57 3.95 -6.87
C ALA A 45 -5.54 2.85 -7.35
N SER A 46 -5.40 2.37 -8.59
CA SER A 46 -6.26 1.31 -9.13
C SER A 46 -5.88 -0.10 -8.65
N THR A 47 -4.60 -0.34 -8.36
CA THR A 47 -4.10 -1.68 -7.96
C THR A 47 -3.95 -1.86 -6.45
N LYS A 48 -4.03 -0.77 -5.68
CA LYS A 48 -3.90 -0.81 -4.23
C LYS A 48 -5.04 -1.60 -3.59
N PRO A 49 -4.74 -2.60 -2.75
CA PRO A 49 -5.75 -3.31 -1.98
C PRO A 49 -6.35 -2.40 -0.90
N VAL A 50 -7.65 -2.55 -0.66
CA VAL A 50 -8.39 -1.77 0.34
C VAL A 50 -9.23 -2.75 1.17
N PRO A 51 -8.60 -3.43 2.14
CA PRO A 51 -9.33 -4.32 3.03
C PRO A 51 -10.23 -3.52 3.97
N HIS A 52 -11.47 -3.96 4.12
CA HIS A 52 -12.41 -3.43 5.10
C HIS A 52 -12.88 -4.55 6.02
N ILE A 53 -12.94 -4.26 7.32
CA ILE A 53 -13.25 -5.23 8.36
C ILE A 53 -14.51 -4.80 9.07
N THR A 54 -15.49 -5.69 9.08
CA THR A 54 -16.74 -5.53 9.82
C THR A 54 -16.76 -6.55 10.95
N PHE A 55 -16.89 -6.04 12.17
CA PHE A 55 -16.93 -6.88 13.37
C PHE A 55 -18.28 -7.57 13.51
N THR A 56 -18.27 -8.87 13.82
CA THR A 56 -19.50 -9.59 14.20
C THR A 56 -19.58 -9.74 15.71
N GLU A 57 -20.79 -9.81 16.26
CA GLU A 57 -21.00 -9.70 17.70
C GLU A 57 -20.62 -10.98 18.48
N PHE A 58 -20.51 -12.12 17.81
CA PHE A 58 -20.33 -13.43 18.44
C PHE A 58 -18.86 -13.77 18.70
N ALA A 59 -18.39 -13.55 19.93
CA ALA A 59 -17.21 -14.24 20.44
C ALA A 59 -17.37 -14.47 21.95
N SER A 60 -17.35 -15.72 22.37
CA SER A 60 -17.15 -16.08 23.77
C SER A 60 -15.68 -15.83 24.14
N PRO A 61 -15.38 -15.38 25.37
CA PRO A 61 -14.00 -15.13 25.79
C PRO A 61 -13.09 -16.34 25.57
N GLY A 62 -11.88 -16.09 25.06
CA GLY A 62 -10.87 -17.11 24.77
C GLY A 62 -11.14 -17.97 23.53
N GLN A 63 -12.24 -17.74 22.81
CA GLN A 63 -12.51 -18.40 21.52
C GLN A 63 -12.12 -17.50 20.35
N SER A 64 -11.94 -18.09 19.17
CA SER A 64 -11.72 -17.32 17.94
C SER A 64 -12.88 -16.37 17.66
N ILE A 65 -12.57 -15.16 17.22
CA ILE A 65 -13.57 -14.19 16.77
C ILE A 65 -13.86 -14.37 15.28
N GLN A 66 -15.14 -14.29 14.90
CA GLN A 66 -15.53 -14.20 13.50
C GLN A 66 -15.61 -12.74 13.08
N VAL A 67 -14.90 -12.38 12.02
CA VAL A 67 -14.96 -11.05 11.41
C VAL A 67 -15.25 -11.16 9.94
N GLN A 68 -16.02 -10.23 9.41
CA GLN A 68 -16.27 -10.14 7.97
C GLN A 68 -15.17 -9.28 7.37
N VAL A 69 -14.44 -9.82 6.40
CA VAL A 69 -13.41 -9.09 5.68
C VAL A 69 -13.80 -9.03 4.21
N GLU A 70 -13.85 -7.82 3.68
CA GLU A 70 -14.02 -7.55 2.26
C GLU A 70 -12.79 -6.82 1.72
N ASN A 71 -12.62 -6.85 0.41
CA ASN A 71 -11.58 -6.08 -0.26
C ASN A 71 -12.26 -5.20 -1.30
N LEU A 72 -12.14 -3.89 -1.15
CA LEU A 72 -12.76 -2.91 -2.05
C LEU A 72 -11.82 -2.47 -3.19
N GLY A 73 -10.55 -2.87 -3.11
CA GLY A 73 -9.50 -2.44 -4.03
C GLY A 73 -8.96 -3.57 -4.91
N GLY A 74 -7.70 -3.41 -5.32
CA GLY A 74 -6.95 -4.40 -6.10
C GLY A 74 -6.68 -5.69 -5.31
N ILE A 75 -6.09 -6.69 -5.96
CA ILE A 75 -5.86 -8.02 -5.37
C ILE A 75 -5.06 -7.93 -4.05
N LEU A 76 -5.59 -8.59 -3.02
CA LEU A 76 -4.98 -8.71 -1.70
C LEU A 76 -4.16 -10.00 -1.63
N ALA A 77 -2.92 -9.94 -2.11
CA ALA A 77 -2.01 -11.08 -2.17
C ALA A 77 -1.58 -11.57 -0.77
N GLY A 78 -1.71 -10.73 0.24
CA GLY A 78 -1.54 -11.04 1.66
C GLY A 78 -2.07 -9.91 2.52
N CYS A 79 -2.60 -10.22 3.69
CA CYS A 79 -3.14 -9.23 4.61
C CYS A 79 -2.95 -9.69 6.02
N GLY A 80 -2.06 -9.03 6.76
CA GLY A 80 -1.87 -9.26 8.18
C GLY A 80 -2.82 -8.35 8.96
N MET A 81 -3.56 -8.92 9.92
CA MET A 81 -4.44 -8.14 10.77
C MET A 81 -4.26 -8.52 12.24
N ILE A 82 -4.32 -7.52 13.11
CA ILE A 82 -4.41 -7.67 14.57
C ILE A 82 -5.62 -6.87 15.03
N LEU A 83 -6.55 -7.54 15.69
CA LEU A 83 -7.78 -6.96 16.19
C LEU A 83 -7.82 -7.05 17.70
N GLN A 84 -8.44 -6.06 18.32
CA GLN A 84 -8.71 -6.04 19.75
C GLN A 84 -10.22 -5.99 19.98
N LYS A 85 -10.75 -6.88 20.82
CA LYS A 85 -12.12 -6.82 21.34
C LYS A 85 -12.06 -7.02 22.86
N GLY A 86 -12.55 -6.05 23.63
CA GLY A 86 -12.44 -6.12 25.09
C GLY A 86 -10.98 -6.13 25.56
N ASP A 87 -10.61 -7.14 26.33
CA ASP A 87 -9.27 -7.43 26.83
C ASP A 87 -8.57 -8.54 26.03
N GLU A 88 -8.99 -8.84 24.80
CA GLU A 88 -8.43 -9.91 23.97
C GLU A 88 -7.84 -9.38 22.67
N LEU A 89 -6.72 -9.96 22.26
CA LEU A 89 -6.05 -9.73 20.98
C LEU A 89 -6.15 -10.96 20.10
N TYR A 90 -6.56 -10.73 18.86
CA TYR A 90 -6.70 -11.74 17.81
C TYR A 90 -5.83 -11.34 16.64
N ALA A 91 -5.25 -12.32 15.96
CA ALA A 91 -4.41 -12.04 14.80
C ALA A 91 -4.51 -13.14 13.77
N GLY A 92 -4.33 -12.78 12.50
CA GLY A 92 -4.34 -13.74 11.42
C GLY A 92 -3.98 -13.11 10.08
N GLU A 93 -3.93 -13.97 9.07
CA GLU A 93 -3.69 -13.56 7.69
C GLU A 93 -4.86 -13.93 6.79
N VAL A 94 -5.11 -13.09 5.78
CA VAL A 94 -6.03 -13.44 4.69
C VAL A 94 -5.46 -13.01 3.34
N THR A 95 -5.75 -13.83 2.33
CA THR A 95 -5.61 -13.48 0.92
C THR A 95 -6.98 -13.37 0.29
N LEU A 96 -7.24 -12.29 -0.47
CA LEU A 96 -8.53 -12.08 -1.13
C LEU A 96 -8.31 -11.68 -2.60
N PRO A 97 -9.20 -12.11 -3.52
CA PRO A 97 -9.16 -11.64 -4.90
C PRO A 97 -9.48 -10.13 -4.98
N GLU A 98 -9.33 -9.57 -6.17
CA GLU A 98 -9.75 -8.19 -6.46
C GLU A 98 -11.24 -8.03 -6.16
N LYS A 99 -11.61 -6.92 -5.50
CA LYS A 99 -13.00 -6.57 -5.19
C LYS A 99 -13.79 -7.72 -4.53
N ALA A 100 -13.14 -8.47 -3.65
CA ALA A 100 -13.75 -9.60 -2.98
C ALA A 100 -14.90 -9.13 -2.06
N PRO A 101 -16.10 -9.74 -2.16
CA PRO A 101 -17.19 -9.43 -1.23
C PRO A 101 -16.83 -9.85 0.19
N ALA A 102 -17.57 -9.32 1.17
CA ALA A 102 -17.43 -9.67 2.58
C ALA A 102 -17.50 -11.19 2.80
N ARG A 103 -16.46 -11.73 3.44
CA ARG A 103 -16.38 -13.14 3.82
C ARG A 103 -16.04 -13.29 5.30
N PRO A 104 -16.66 -14.25 6.00
CA PRO A 104 -16.33 -14.51 7.39
C PRO A 104 -14.94 -15.14 7.48
N ILE A 105 -14.15 -14.63 8.41
CA ILE A 105 -12.81 -15.12 8.74
C ILE A 105 -12.75 -15.31 10.24
N SER A 106 -12.30 -16.50 10.63
CA SER A 106 -12.02 -16.82 12.01
C SER A 106 -10.62 -16.35 12.38
N LEU A 107 -10.50 -15.45 13.34
CA LEU A 107 -9.22 -15.02 13.89
C LEU A 107 -8.98 -15.68 15.24
N PRO A 108 -7.89 -16.44 15.41
CA PRO A 108 -7.57 -17.10 16.67
C PRO A 108 -7.26 -16.08 17.77
N PHE A 109 -7.64 -16.44 18.99
CA PHE A 109 -7.18 -15.75 20.19
C PHE A 109 -5.67 -15.94 20.34
N ILE A 110 -4.95 -14.85 20.58
CA ILE A 110 -3.49 -14.88 20.78
C ILE A 110 -3.15 -14.65 22.24
N VAL A 111 -3.61 -13.53 22.80
CA VAL A 111 -3.22 -13.08 24.13
C VAL A 111 -4.22 -12.06 24.66
N LYS A 112 -4.21 -11.83 25.98
CA LYS A 112 -4.93 -10.70 26.56
C LYS A 112 -4.26 -9.37 26.23
N ALA A 113 -5.06 -8.38 25.87
CA ALA A 113 -4.64 -7.01 25.64
C ALA A 113 -4.20 -6.34 26.96
N TRP A 114 -3.24 -5.43 26.88
CA TRP A 114 -2.78 -4.65 28.04
C TRP A 114 -3.78 -3.56 28.49
N GLN A 115 -4.74 -3.23 27.62
CA GLN A 115 -5.80 -2.26 27.87
C GLN A 115 -7.12 -2.88 27.44
N ARG A 116 -8.19 -2.60 28.19
CA ARG A 116 -9.54 -3.00 27.78
C ARG A 116 -10.14 -1.94 26.87
N THR A 117 -10.70 -2.35 25.75
CA THR A 117 -11.42 -1.44 24.84
C THR A 117 -12.91 -1.80 24.80
N ALA A 118 -13.77 -0.79 24.87
CA ALA A 118 -15.23 -0.98 24.85
C ALA A 118 -15.75 -1.41 23.47
N GLN A 119 -15.19 -0.84 22.39
CA GLN A 119 -15.53 -1.19 21.02
C GLN A 119 -14.40 -2.01 20.38
N PRO A 120 -14.72 -3.00 19.52
CA PRO A 120 -13.70 -3.72 18.80
C PRO A 120 -12.99 -2.78 17.81
N LYS A 121 -11.68 -2.88 17.72
CA LYS A 121 -10.87 -2.04 16.83
C LYS A 121 -9.71 -2.80 16.19
N PRO A 122 -9.36 -2.49 14.93
CA PRO A 122 -8.13 -2.98 14.35
C PRO A 122 -6.93 -2.20 14.93
N LEU A 123 -5.92 -2.92 15.40
CA LEU A 123 -4.65 -2.36 15.88
C LEU A 123 -3.56 -2.40 14.80
N LEU A 124 -3.67 -3.37 13.89
CA LEU A 124 -2.79 -3.50 12.73
C LEU A 124 -3.61 -4.00 11.55
N LEU A 125 -3.45 -3.36 10.40
CA LEU A 125 -3.99 -3.82 9.13
C LEU A 125 -2.98 -3.50 8.04
N VAL A 126 -2.28 -4.51 7.56
CA VAL A 126 -1.26 -4.36 6.51
C VAL A 126 -1.63 -5.22 5.33
N ALA A 127 -1.72 -4.62 4.16
CA ALA A 127 -2.05 -5.30 2.92
C ALA A 127 -0.85 -5.38 2.00
N ARG A 128 -0.71 -6.50 1.30
CA ARG A 128 0.27 -6.72 0.25
C ARG A 128 -0.44 -6.88 -1.08
N ASP A 129 0.01 -6.14 -2.08
CA ASP A 129 -0.49 -6.25 -3.45
C ASP A 129 0.24 -7.33 -4.26
N VAL A 130 -0.26 -7.60 -5.47
CA VAL A 130 0.34 -8.57 -6.40
C VAL A 130 1.71 -8.15 -6.92
N ALA A 131 2.03 -6.85 -6.89
CA ALA A 131 3.36 -6.34 -7.23
C ALA A 131 4.36 -6.54 -6.07
N GLY A 132 3.89 -7.03 -4.92
CA GLY A 132 4.69 -7.27 -3.73
C GLY A 132 4.89 -6.04 -2.83
N ARG A 133 4.23 -4.90 -3.13
CA ARG A 133 4.26 -3.69 -2.30
C ARG A 133 3.32 -3.89 -1.11
N CYS A 134 3.73 -3.35 0.04
CA CYS A 134 2.93 -3.39 1.25
C CYS A 134 2.38 -2.01 1.61
N TRP A 135 1.20 -2.00 2.22
CA TRP A 135 0.43 -0.81 2.53
C TRP A 135 -0.12 -0.90 3.96
N ASP A 136 0.07 0.14 4.76
CA ASP A 136 -0.57 0.28 6.07
C ASP A 136 -1.98 0.84 5.87
N CYS A 137 -2.97 -0.05 5.94
CA CYS A 137 -4.37 0.25 5.65
C CYS A 137 -5.08 0.99 6.80
N LEU A 138 -4.48 1.10 7.99
CA LEU A 138 -5.06 1.90 9.08
C LEU A 138 -4.76 3.40 8.89
N ASP A 139 -3.56 3.72 8.40
CA ASP A 139 -3.11 5.10 8.18
C ASP A 139 -3.35 5.55 6.74
N GLY A 140 -4.58 5.37 6.24
CA GLY A 140 -4.99 5.79 4.89
C GLY A 140 -4.34 5.00 3.74
N GLY A 141 -3.69 3.89 4.03
CA GLY A 141 -2.99 3.07 3.04
C GLY A 141 -1.66 3.69 2.61
N LYS A 142 -0.83 4.11 3.56
CA LYS A 142 0.55 4.56 3.29
C LYS A 142 1.42 3.38 2.88
N GLN A 143 2.31 3.60 1.90
CA GLN A 143 3.20 2.55 1.44
C GLN A 143 4.27 2.24 2.50
N VAL A 144 4.44 0.95 2.79
CA VAL A 144 5.48 0.43 3.69
C VAL A 144 6.68 -0.01 2.84
N LYS A 145 7.81 0.71 2.98
CA LYS A 145 9.03 0.46 2.19
C LYS A 145 9.79 -0.80 2.61
N ASP A 146 9.90 -1.04 3.91
CA ASP A 146 10.55 -2.23 4.49
C ASP A 146 9.53 -2.94 5.40
N PRO A 147 8.75 -3.88 4.84
CA PRO A 147 7.68 -4.55 5.58
C PRO A 147 8.18 -5.32 6.80
N LYS A 148 9.35 -5.94 6.71
CA LYS A 148 9.92 -6.73 7.82
C LYS A 148 10.27 -5.85 9.00
N LYS A 149 11.03 -4.77 8.76
CA LYS A 149 11.43 -3.84 9.82
C LYS A 149 10.23 -3.08 10.38
N TRP A 150 9.32 -2.63 9.52
CA TRP A 150 8.12 -1.91 9.94
C TRP A 150 7.22 -2.79 10.82
N LEU A 151 6.96 -4.03 10.39
CA LEU A 151 6.11 -4.95 11.13
C LEU A 151 6.72 -5.33 12.48
N ALA A 152 8.02 -5.59 12.54
CA ALA A 152 8.72 -5.83 13.80
C ALA A 152 8.58 -4.65 14.77
N GLY A 153 8.60 -3.41 14.27
CA GLY A 153 8.35 -2.20 15.05
C GLY A 153 6.92 -2.15 15.59
N GLN A 154 5.92 -2.43 14.75
CA GLN A 154 4.52 -2.46 15.16
C GLN A 154 4.25 -3.54 16.22
N LEU A 155 4.74 -4.77 15.98
CA LEU A 155 4.58 -5.88 16.92
C LEU A 155 5.25 -5.60 18.28
N ARG A 156 6.40 -4.92 18.27
CA ARG A 156 7.05 -4.47 19.51
C ARG A 156 6.19 -3.44 20.25
N GLY A 157 5.61 -2.47 19.54
CA GLY A 157 4.70 -1.47 20.11
C GLY A 157 3.46 -2.10 20.73
N LEU A 158 2.93 -3.17 20.11
CA LEU A 158 1.78 -3.94 20.60
C LEU A 158 2.16 -5.02 21.64
N ARG A 159 3.45 -5.16 21.99
CA ARG A 159 3.97 -6.24 22.88
C ARG A 159 3.65 -7.66 22.38
N MET A 160 3.54 -7.84 21.07
CA MET A 160 3.25 -9.12 20.40
C MET A 160 4.46 -9.71 19.66
N GLN A 161 5.67 -9.20 19.95
CA GLN A 161 6.88 -9.69 19.32
C GLN A 161 7.09 -11.18 19.63
N GLY A 162 7.22 -12.00 18.58
CA GLY A 162 7.39 -13.45 18.70
C GLY A 162 6.11 -14.25 18.99
N MET A 163 4.96 -13.58 19.18
CA MET A 163 3.67 -14.24 19.38
C MET A 163 2.94 -14.50 18.06
N VAL A 164 3.16 -13.62 17.07
CA VAL A 164 2.51 -13.68 15.75
C VAL A 164 3.54 -13.33 14.69
N ASP A 165 3.43 -13.98 13.54
CA ASP A 165 4.17 -13.64 12.33
C ASP A 165 3.20 -13.53 11.14
N PHE A 166 3.58 -12.74 10.14
CA PHE A 166 2.80 -12.49 8.94
C PHE A 166 3.62 -12.81 7.68
N PRO A 167 3.80 -14.11 7.35
CA PRO A 167 4.61 -14.56 6.22
C PRO A 167 4.01 -14.17 4.86
N SER A 168 2.68 -14.05 4.72
CA SER A 168 2.07 -13.61 3.45
C SER A 168 2.46 -12.17 3.10
N VAL A 169 2.69 -11.33 4.12
CA VAL A 169 3.07 -9.92 3.99
C VAL A 169 4.58 -9.78 3.80
N THR A 170 5.38 -10.47 4.62
CA THR A 170 6.84 -10.30 4.67
C THR A 170 7.64 -11.28 3.80
N GLY A 171 7.00 -12.33 3.30
CA GLY A 171 7.63 -13.36 2.46
C GLY A 171 8.01 -12.86 1.06
N THR A 172 8.70 -13.67 0.29
CA THR A 172 8.93 -13.38 -1.14
C THR A 172 7.61 -13.52 -1.90
N ALA A 173 7.30 -12.60 -2.81
CA ALA A 173 6.12 -12.73 -3.66
C ALA A 173 6.22 -14.07 -4.40
N ARG A 174 5.22 -14.95 -4.27
CA ARG A 174 5.17 -16.17 -5.07
C ARG A 174 5.08 -15.74 -6.54
N ARG A 175 6.13 -16.06 -7.30
CA ARG A 175 6.18 -15.88 -8.76
C ARG A 175 5.21 -16.83 -9.44
#